data_AF-A0A948IN12-F1
#
_entry.id   AF-A0A948IN12-F1
#
_cell.length_a   1.000
_cell.length_b   1.000
_cell.length_c   1.000
_cell.angle_alpha   90.00
_cell.angle_beta   90.00
_cell.angle_gamma   90.00
#
_symmetry.space_group_name_H-M   'P 1'
#
loop_
_entity.id
_entity.type
_entity.pdbx_description
1 polymer ?
#
loop_
_entity_poly.entity_id
_entity_poly.type
_entity_poly.pdbx_seq_one_letter_code
_entity_poly.pdbx_strand_id
1 'polypeptide(L)'
;MAGTGAGGAIFRRAVVAWLILGLCVLLFSASLEGLLPEAVFMTLPWVLYIAPLLALLAIAMGLWLRRRATWRTPLGALGAIVVVAAAVVPFDYLSVRLNFWLHKPIYDSIVRDALAGRQIGASGPDGRRQGVRRGVNYSFHPQRPLVVSFQWKTSTMTIRMVEYHEHPTVCPPPPKARPEGPDPETFCVEWPSLGDGYVFWQGIV
;
A
#
# COMPACT_ATOMS: atom_id res chain seq x y z
N MET A 1 -8.58 -30.01 -36.49
CA MET A 1 -7.97 -28.70 -36.18
C MET A 1 -9.01 -27.89 -35.43
N ALA A 2 -8.93 -27.82 -34.10
CA ALA A 2 -9.93 -27.18 -33.27
C ALA A 2 -9.82 -25.66 -33.45
N GLY A 3 -10.88 -25.05 -34.00
CA GLY A 3 -10.96 -23.60 -34.15
C GLY A 3 -10.68 -22.94 -32.80
N THR A 4 -9.69 -22.06 -32.78
CA THR A 4 -9.44 -21.06 -31.74
C THR A 4 -10.60 -20.05 -31.75
N GLY A 5 -11.79 -20.54 -31.42
CA GLY A 5 -13.04 -19.81 -31.47
C GLY A 5 -12.99 -18.62 -30.52
N ALA A 6 -13.59 -17.52 -30.94
CA ALA A 6 -13.54 -16.18 -30.33
C ALA A 6 -13.54 -16.13 -28.79
N GLY A 7 -14.16 -17.08 -28.10
CA GLY A 7 -14.15 -17.20 -26.64
C GLY A 7 -12.75 -17.26 -26.00
N GLY A 8 -11.77 -17.94 -26.62
CA GLY A 8 -10.41 -17.98 -26.09
C GLY A 8 -9.66 -16.63 -26.23
N ALA A 9 -9.97 -15.86 -27.26
CA ALA A 9 -9.42 -14.51 -27.44
C ALA A 9 -10.03 -13.51 -26.43
N ILE A 10 -11.36 -13.57 -26.23
CA ILE A 10 -12.07 -12.73 -25.26
C ILE A 10 -11.57 -13.00 -23.84
N PHE A 11 -11.43 -14.28 -23.45
CA PHE A 11 -10.93 -14.65 -22.13
C PHE A 11 -9.53 -14.08 -21.87
N ARG A 12 -8.60 -14.22 -22.82
CA ARG A 12 -7.24 -13.66 -22.68
C ARG A 12 -7.25 -12.14 -22.50
N ARG A 13 -8.09 -11.43 -23.27
CA ARG A 13 -8.24 -9.97 -23.12
C ARG A 13 -8.79 -9.60 -21.75
N ALA A 14 -9.79 -10.35 -21.25
CA ALA A 14 -10.35 -10.13 -19.92
C ALA A 14 -9.31 -10.33 -18.81
N VAL A 15 -8.49 -11.39 -18.89
CA VAL A 15 -7.39 -11.64 -17.94
C VAL A 15 -6.36 -10.51 -17.99
N VAL A 16 -5.95 -10.07 -19.18
CA VAL A 16 -4.97 -8.96 -19.31
C VAL A 16 -5.53 -7.65 -18.76
N ALA A 17 -6.78 -7.31 -19.08
CA ALA A 17 -7.43 -6.12 -18.55
C ALA A 17 -7.54 -6.16 -17.03
N TRP A 18 -7.90 -7.31 -16.47
CA TRP A 18 -7.95 -7.54 -15.03
C TRP A 18 -6.57 -7.40 -14.38
N LEU A 19 -5.52 -7.97 -14.98
CA LEU A 19 -4.13 -7.83 -14.49
C LEU A 19 -3.70 -6.37 -14.45
N ILE A 20 -3.92 -5.63 -15.55
CA ILE A 20 -3.57 -4.20 -15.62
C ILE A 20 -4.30 -3.42 -14.53
N LEU A 21 -5.62 -3.63 -14.39
CA LEU A 21 -6.41 -2.96 -13.36
C LEU A 21 -5.91 -3.30 -11.95
N GLY A 22 -5.66 -4.58 -11.68
CA GLY A 22 -5.18 -5.06 -10.39
C GLY A 22 -3.81 -4.47 -10.03
N LEU A 23 -2.88 -4.43 -10.98
CA LEU A 23 -1.55 -3.83 -10.79
C LEU A 23 -1.61 -2.32 -10.60
N CYS A 24 -2.47 -1.61 -11.35
CA CYS A 24 -2.69 -0.18 -11.14
C CYS A 24 -3.23 0.09 -9.73
N VAL A 25 -4.19 -0.71 -9.26
CA VAL A 25 -4.75 -0.52 -7.91
C VAL A 25 -3.72 -0.81 -6.82
N LEU A 26 -2.86 -1.83 -6.99
CA LEU A 26 -1.74 -2.06 -6.08
C LEU A 26 -0.78 -0.85 -6.08
N LEU A 27 -0.44 -0.33 -7.28
CA LEU A 27 0.48 0.79 -7.44
C LEU A 27 -0.02 2.09 -6.78
N PHE A 28 -1.33 2.29 -6.70
CA PHE A 28 -1.94 3.47 -6.10
C PHE A 28 -2.62 3.19 -4.75
N SER A 29 -2.38 2.03 -4.14
CA SER A 29 -3.04 1.58 -2.91
C SER A 29 -2.91 2.58 -1.74
N ALA A 30 -1.75 3.22 -1.58
CA ALA A 30 -1.45 4.18 -0.54
C ALA A 30 -2.17 5.51 -0.75
N SER A 31 -2.29 5.94 -2.01
CA SER A 31 -3.06 7.14 -2.34
C SER A 31 -4.56 6.88 -2.22
N LEU A 32 -5.03 5.71 -2.63
CA LEU A 32 -6.43 5.31 -2.50
C LEU A 32 -6.88 5.23 -1.04
N GLU A 33 -6.01 4.83 -0.12
CA GLU A 33 -6.30 4.77 1.31
C GLU A 33 -6.70 6.15 1.87
N GLY A 34 -5.99 7.21 1.45
CA GLY A 34 -6.30 8.60 1.83
C GLY A 34 -7.53 9.19 1.15
N LEU A 35 -7.95 8.64 0.01
CA LEU A 35 -9.05 9.18 -0.82
C LEU A 35 -10.38 8.47 -0.59
N LEU A 36 -10.37 7.15 -0.39
CA LEU A 36 -11.57 6.33 -0.32
C LEU A 36 -12.12 6.27 1.11
N PRO A 37 -13.45 6.17 1.31
CA PRO A 37 -14.03 5.79 2.59
C PRO A 37 -13.49 4.42 3.05
N GLU A 38 -13.36 4.21 4.37
CA GLU A 38 -12.79 2.96 4.93
C GLU A 38 -13.53 1.71 4.43
N ALA A 39 -14.86 1.73 4.42
CA ALA A 39 -15.66 0.61 3.91
C ALA A 39 -15.39 0.29 2.42
N VAL A 40 -15.12 1.31 1.60
CA VAL A 40 -14.81 1.11 0.17
C VAL A 40 -13.41 0.54 0.02
N PHE A 41 -12.44 1.06 0.78
CA PHE A 41 -11.08 0.54 0.77
C PHE A 41 -11.02 -0.93 1.24
N MET A 42 -11.79 -1.30 2.27
CA MET A 42 -11.85 -2.68 2.78
C MET A 42 -12.52 -3.67 1.81
N THR A 43 -13.46 -3.21 0.98
CA THR A 43 -14.12 -4.07 -0.02
C THR A 43 -13.34 -4.16 -1.32
N LEU A 44 -12.38 -3.26 -1.56
CA LEU A 44 -11.58 -3.21 -2.78
C LEU A 44 -10.83 -4.53 -3.06
N PRO A 45 -10.19 -5.20 -2.08
CA PRO A 45 -9.52 -6.48 -2.33
C PRO A 45 -10.48 -7.59 -2.74
N TRP A 46 -11.68 -7.63 -2.15
CA TRP A 46 -12.72 -8.59 -2.52
C TRP A 46 -13.18 -8.40 -3.96
N VAL A 47 -13.43 -7.14 -4.34
CA VAL A 47 -13.95 -6.78 -5.66
C VAL A 47 -12.90 -6.95 -6.76
N LEU A 48 -11.63 -6.71 -6.48
CA LEU A 48 -10.58 -6.73 -7.49
C LEU A 48 -9.75 -7.99 -7.52
N TYR A 49 -9.46 -8.61 -6.37
CA TYR A 49 -8.57 -9.76 -6.34
C TYR A 49 -9.33 -11.04 -6.07
N ILE A 50 -10.34 -11.09 -5.20
CA ILE A 50 -10.98 -12.36 -4.86
C ILE A 50 -12.08 -12.74 -5.86
N ALA A 51 -13.12 -11.92 -6.00
CA ALA A 51 -14.27 -12.26 -6.84
C ALA A 51 -13.92 -12.43 -8.33
N PRO A 52 -13.11 -11.56 -8.97
CA PRO A 52 -12.73 -11.74 -10.36
C PRO A 52 -11.88 -12.99 -10.58
N LEU A 53 -11.03 -13.36 -9.64
CA LEU A 53 -10.22 -14.58 -9.75
C LEU A 53 -11.09 -15.83 -9.74
N LEU A 54 -12.04 -15.91 -8.80
CA LEU A 54 -13.00 -17.02 -8.75
C LEU A 54 -13.85 -17.08 -10.02
N ALA A 55 -14.31 -15.92 -10.52
CA ALA A 55 -15.08 -15.84 -11.75
C ALA A 55 -14.26 -16.26 -12.97
N LEU A 56 -13.04 -15.76 -13.13
CA LEU A 56 -12.14 -16.10 -14.24
C LEU A 56 -11.79 -17.59 -14.22
N LEU A 57 -11.53 -18.17 -13.05
CA LEU A 57 -11.25 -19.59 -12.89
C LEU A 57 -12.48 -20.44 -13.26
N ALA A 58 -13.66 -20.08 -12.77
CA ALA A 58 -14.92 -20.76 -13.10
C ALA A 58 -15.23 -20.70 -14.61
N ILE A 59 -15.03 -19.54 -15.24
CA ILE A 59 -15.18 -19.35 -16.68
C ILE A 59 -14.15 -20.20 -17.45
N ALA A 60 -12.89 -20.20 -17.03
CA ALA A 60 -11.83 -20.99 -17.65
C ALA A 60 -12.15 -22.49 -17.61
N MET A 61 -12.60 -22.98 -16.45
CA MET A 61 -13.01 -24.38 -16.27
C MET A 61 -14.25 -24.72 -17.10
N GLY A 62 -15.25 -23.84 -17.13
CA GLY A 62 -16.45 -24.00 -17.95
C GLY A 62 -16.14 -24.05 -19.46
N LEU A 63 -15.22 -23.22 -19.94
CA LEU A 63 -14.78 -23.23 -21.34
C LEU A 63 -14.01 -24.52 -21.69
N TRP A 64 -13.17 -25.00 -20.78
CA TRP A 64 -12.43 -26.24 -20.95
C TRP A 64 -13.35 -27.47 -20.96
N LEU A 65 -14.26 -27.59 -19.99
CA LEU A 65 -15.23 -28.69 -19.90
C LEU A 65 -16.16 -28.76 -21.13
N ARG A 66 -16.54 -27.60 -21.69
CA ARG A 66 -17.35 -27.52 -22.91
C ARG A 66 -16.54 -27.76 -24.20
N ARG A 67 -15.25 -28.12 -24.11
CA ARG A 67 -14.30 -28.27 -25.22
C ARG A 67 -14.18 -27.03 -26.11
N ARG A 68 -14.48 -25.85 -25.56
CA ARG A 68 -14.37 -24.54 -26.24
C ARG A 68 -13.02 -23.87 -26.02
N ALA A 69 -12.16 -24.50 -25.22
CA ALA A 69 -10.81 -24.05 -24.91
C ALA A 69 -9.89 -25.26 -24.63
N THR A 70 -8.59 -25.02 -24.60
CA THR A 70 -7.59 -26.04 -24.27
C THR A 70 -7.33 -26.07 -22.76
N TRP A 71 -6.71 -27.15 -22.26
CA TRP A 71 -6.28 -27.28 -20.86
C TRP A 71 -5.33 -26.16 -20.39
N ARG A 72 -4.73 -25.42 -21.34
CA ARG A 72 -3.87 -24.27 -21.05
C ARG A 72 -4.64 -23.06 -20.51
N THR A 73 -5.94 -22.94 -20.78
CA THR A 73 -6.75 -21.81 -20.33
C THR A 73 -6.89 -21.71 -18.79
N PRO A 74 -7.26 -22.79 -18.07
CA PRO A 74 -7.28 -22.74 -16.60
C PRO A 74 -5.89 -22.56 -15.99
N LEU A 75 -4.84 -23.13 -16.58
CA LEU A 75 -3.47 -22.87 -16.14
C LEU A 75 -3.03 -21.43 -16.35
N GLY A 76 -3.45 -20.79 -17.45
CA GLY A 76 -3.22 -19.37 -17.67
C GLY A 76 -3.90 -18.50 -16.61
N ALA A 77 -5.11 -18.87 -16.18
CA ALA A 77 -5.80 -18.20 -15.08
C ALA A 77 -5.03 -18.36 -13.76
N LEU A 78 -4.61 -19.59 -13.43
CA LEU A 78 -3.79 -19.85 -12.24
C LEU A 78 -2.45 -19.10 -12.28
N GLY A 79 -1.78 -19.07 -13.43
CA GLY A 79 -0.54 -18.32 -13.61
C GLY A 79 -0.73 -16.82 -13.36
N ALA A 80 -1.84 -16.24 -13.82
CA ALA A 80 -2.18 -14.84 -13.55
C ALA A 80 -2.40 -14.58 -12.05
N ILE A 81 -3.00 -15.53 -11.31
CA ILE A 81 -3.12 -15.45 -9.84
C ILE A 81 -1.76 -15.35 -9.18
N VAL A 82 -0.85 -16.26 -9.55
CA VAL A 82 0.51 -16.31 -8.98
C VAL A 82 1.26 -15.01 -9.27
N VAL A 83 1.13 -14.47 -10.49
CA VAL A 83 1.75 -13.19 -10.86
C VAL A 83 1.23 -12.05 -9.99
N VAL A 84 -0.09 -11.95 -9.77
CA VAL A 84 -0.66 -10.89 -8.91
C VAL A 84 -0.20 -11.06 -7.47
N ALA A 85 -0.24 -12.28 -6.92
CA ALA A 85 0.22 -12.55 -5.57
C ALA A 85 1.69 -12.16 -5.36
N ALA A 86 2.57 -12.54 -6.31
CA ALA A 86 3.98 -12.16 -6.28
C ALA A 86 4.21 -10.65 -6.46
N ALA A 87 3.28 -9.95 -7.13
CA ALA A 87 3.37 -8.51 -7.36
C ALA A 87 2.88 -7.66 -6.18
N VAL A 88 2.14 -8.21 -5.21
CA VAL A 88 1.55 -7.44 -4.09
C VAL A 88 2.61 -6.65 -3.34
N VAL A 89 3.61 -7.32 -2.78
CA VAL A 89 4.67 -6.69 -1.97
C VAL A 89 5.46 -5.62 -2.73
N PRO A 90 6.04 -5.90 -3.92
CA PRO A 90 6.81 -4.88 -4.63
C PRO A 90 5.96 -3.69 -5.11
N PHE A 91 4.70 -3.91 -5.49
CA PHE A 91 3.82 -2.81 -5.89
C PHE A 91 3.32 -2.01 -4.69
N ASP A 92 3.08 -2.64 -3.54
CA ASP A 92 2.69 -1.91 -2.32
C ASP A 92 3.86 -1.04 -1.83
N TYR A 93 5.08 -1.55 -1.85
CA TYR A 93 6.28 -0.76 -1.58
C TYR A 93 6.39 0.44 -2.53
N LEU A 94 6.20 0.22 -3.84
CA LEU A 94 6.26 1.29 -4.84
C LEU A 94 5.15 2.33 -4.63
N SER A 95 3.95 1.87 -4.25
CA SER A 95 2.80 2.70 -3.92
C SER A 95 3.07 3.61 -2.73
N VAL A 96 3.61 3.06 -1.63
CA VAL A 96 4.05 3.82 -0.45
C VAL A 96 5.11 4.84 -0.85
N ARG A 97 6.12 4.43 -1.64
CA ARG A 97 7.18 5.33 -2.11
C ARG A 97 6.62 6.46 -2.99
N LEU A 98 5.74 6.17 -3.94
CA LEU A 98 5.11 7.18 -4.79
C LEU A 98 4.28 8.15 -3.95
N ASN A 99 3.46 7.63 -3.04
CA ASN A 99 2.64 8.45 -2.17
C ASN A 99 3.48 9.34 -1.24
N PHE A 100 4.62 8.82 -0.78
CA PHE A 100 5.62 9.58 -0.05
C PHE A 100 6.17 10.75 -0.88
N TRP A 101 6.61 10.49 -2.12
CA TRP A 101 7.11 11.52 -3.03
C TRP A 101 6.08 12.62 -3.29
N LEU A 102 4.80 12.25 -3.45
CA LEU A 102 3.70 13.21 -3.67
C LEU A 102 3.50 14.16 -2.48
N HIS A 103 3.65 13.67 -1.26
CA HIS A 103 3.40 14.44 -0.03
C HIS A 103 4.67 15.04 0.57
N LYS A 104 5.85 14.76 0.00
CA LYS A 104 7.14 15.24 0.47
C LYS A 104 7.19 16.74 0.82
N PRO A 105 6.66 17.67 -0.01
CA PRO A 105 6.65 19.09 0.36
C PRO A 105 5.87 19.41 1.65
N ILE A 106 4.82 18.63 1.94
CA ILE A 106 4.01 18.78 3.15
C ILE A 106 4.81 18.30 4.35
N TYR A 107 5.43 17.12 4.27
CA TYR A 107 6.28 16.62 5.34
C TYR A 107 7.45 17.55 5.62
N ASP A 108 8.15 18.01 4.58
CA ASP A 108 9.28 18.93 4.70
C ASP A 108 8.87 20.24 5.41
N SER A 109 7.61 20.68 5.25
CA SER A 109 7.08 21.83 5.99
C SER A 109 6.83 21.54 7.47
N ILE A 110 6.32 20.35 7.80
CA ILE A 110 6.01 19.93 9.17
C ILE A 110 7.30 19.68 9.95
N VAL A 111 8.29 19.03 9.34
CA VAL A 111 9.62 18.80 9.96
C VAL A 111 10.28 20.14 10.27
N ARG A 112 10.35 21.07 9.31
CA ARG A 112 10.91 22.41 9.55
C ARG A 112 10.20 23.16 10.66
N ASP A 113 8.88 23.02 10.75
CA ASP A 113 8.10 23.62 11.82
C ASP A 113 8.42 23.01 13.19
N ALA A 114 8.53 21.68 13.27
CA ALA A 114 8.92 20.97 14.49
C ALA A 114 10.34 21.34 14.94
N LEU A 115 11.29 21.39 14.00
CA LEU A 115 12.68 21.81 14.25
C LEU A 115 12.79 23.26 14.71
N ALA A 116 11.95 24.15 14.18
CA ALA A 116 11.86 25.54 14.62
C ALA A 116 11.18 25.70 16.00
N GLY A 117 10.83 24.60 16.68
CA GLY A 117 10.15 24.62 17.97
C GLY A 117 8.72 25.15 17.90
N ARG A 118 8.12 25.25 16.71
CA ARG A 118 6.74 25.68 16.57
C ARG A 118 5.84 24.57 17.11
N GLN A 119 5.06 24.89 18.14
CA GLN A 119 4.13 23.95 18.76
C GLN A 119 2.86 23.80 17.93
N ILE A 120 2.99 23.21 16.74
CA ILE A 120 1.88 23.08 15.80
C ILE A 120 1.10 21.81 16.12
N GLY A 121 -0.13 21.97 16.61
CA GLY A 121 -1.03 20.86 16.91
C GLY A 121 -1.45 20.79 18.39
N ALA A 122 -2.47 19.98 18.65
CA ALA A 122 -2.96 19.73 20.00
C ALA A 122 -1.96 18.89 20.80
N SER A 123 -1.86 19.13 22.09
CA SER A 123 -1.14 18.24 23.00
C SER A 123 -1.96 16.97 23.21
N GLY A 124 -1.37 15.82 22.90
CA GLY A 124 -1.89 14.52 23.26
C GLY A 124 -1.59 14.18 24.74
N PRO A 125 -2.31 13.20 25.30
CA PRO A 125 -2.10 12.73 26.68
C PRO A 125 -0.73 12.09 26.90
N ASP A 126 -0.05 11.68 25.83
CA ASP A 126 1.29 11.11 25.80
C ASP A 126 2.41 12.18 25.67
N GLY A 127 2.06 13.46 25.74
CA GLY A 127 3.00 14.56 25.56
C GLY A 127 3.42 14.80 24.11
N ARG A 128 2.91 14.00 23.15
CA ARG A 128 3.12 14.25 21.73
C ARG A 128 2.24 15.39 21.26
N ARG A 129 2.74 16.16 20.30
CA ARG A 129 1.93 17.11 19.53
C ARG A 129 1.35 16.39 18.34
N GLN A 130 0.04 16.52 18.14
CA GLN A 130 -0.69 15.89 17.06
C GLN A 130 -1.44 16.95 16.25
N GLY A 131 -1.47 16.80 14.93
CA GLY A 131 -2.20 17.72 14.08
C GLY A 131 -2.45 17.17 12.69
N VAL A 132 -3.16 17.94 11.88
CA VAL A 132 -3.47 17.60 10.49
C VAL A 132 -3.05 18.76 9.61
N ARG A 133 -2.29 18.48 8.55
CA ARG A 133 -1.94 19.47 7.53
C ARG A 133 -2.21 18.90 6.16
N ARG A 134 -3.15 19.54 5.43
CA ARG A 134 -3.54 19.13 4.07
C ARG A 134 -3.87 17.62 3.96
N GLY A 135 -4.61 17.11 4.94
CA GLY A 135 -5.03 15.70 4.99
C GLY A 135 -3.99 14.72 5.55
N VAL A 136 -2.77 15.15 5.83
CA VAL A 136 -1.75 14.32 6.49
C VAL A 136 -1.85 14.51 8.00
N ASN A 137 -2.13 13.44 8.74
CA ASN A 137 -2.00 13.44 10.19
C ASN A 137 -0.52 13.35 10.54
N TYR A 138 -0.07 14.13 11.52
CA TYR A 138 1.30 14.06 12.00
C TYR A 138 1.33 14.04 13.52
N SER A 139 2.34 13.39 14.08
CA SER A 139 2.65 13.45 15.50
C SER A 139 4.15 13.55 15.75
N PHE A 140 4.56 14.36 16.71
CA PHE A 140 5.96 14.45 17.12
C PHE A 140 6.07 14.72 18.61
N HIS A 141 7.17 14.33 19.22
CA HIS A 141 7.43 14.63 20.63
C HIS A 141 8.23 15.94 20.73
N PRO A 142 7.80 16.96 21.49
CA PRO A 142 8.52 18.24 21.58
C PRO A 142 9.98 18.09 22.07
N GLN A 143 10.24 17.10 22.92
CA GLN A 143 11.58 16.77 23.43
C GLN A 143 12.42 15.94 22.45
N ARG A 144 11.81 15.42 21.37
CA ARG A 144 12.48 14.68 20.28
C ARG A 144 11.95 15.19 18.94
N PRO A 145 12.22 16.47 18.59
CA PRO A 145 11.67 17.11 17.38
C PRO A 145 12.17 16.46 16.09
N LEU A 146 13.24 15.66 16.20
CA LEU A 146 13.85 14.91 15.10
C LEU A 146 13.08 13.64 14.74
N VAL A 147 12.05 13.27 15.51
CA VAL A 147 11.20 12.11 15.26
C VAL A 147 9.77 12.59 14.99
N VAL A 148 9.42 12.65 13.70
CA VAL A 148 8.09 13.07 13.24
C VAL A 148 7.42 11.90 12.54
N SER A 149 6.27 11.49 13.04
CA SER A 149 5.46 10.40 12.51
C SER A 149 4.32 10.97 11.67
N PHE A 150 4.13 10.48 10.44
CA PHE A 150 3.08 10.90 9.50
C PHE A 150 2.16 9.73 9.20
N GLN A 151 0.85 9.94 9.29
CA GLN A 151 -0.17 8.94 8.98
C GLN A 151 -1.15 9.51 7.96
N TRP A 152 -1.38 8.77 6.88
CA TRP A 152 -2.31 9.19 5.82
C TRP A 152 -3.76 8.97 6.22
N LYS A 153 -4.02 7.93 7.00
CA LYS A 153 -5.33 7.63 7.57
C LYS A 153 -5.16 6.70 8.76
N THR A 154 -5.97 6.91 9.79
CA THR A 154 -6.13 5.96 10.88
C THR A 154 -7.20 4.97 10.43
N SER A 155 -6.82 3.82 9.87
CA SER A 155 -7.76 2.73 9.66
C SER A 155 -7.68 1.75 10.83
N THR A 156 -8.76 1.02 11.06
CA THR A 156 -8.80 -0.02 12.11
C THR A 156 -7.92 -1.23 11.81
N MET A 157 -7.48 -1.42 10.56
CA MET A 157 -6.82 -2.64 10.09
C MET A 157 -5.40 -2.45 9.53
N THR A 158 -5.02 -1.26 9.11
CA THR A 158 -3.69 -0.97 8.53
C THR A 158 -3.21 0.41 8.97
N ILE A 159 -1.95 0.48 9.43
CA ILE A 159 -1.32 1.73 9.88
C ILE A 159 -0.14 2.02 8.96
N ARG A 160 -0.39 2.63 7.80
CA ARG A 160 0.71 3.13 6.98
C ARG A 160 1.24 4.43 7.57
N MET A 161 2.41 4.34 8.19
CA MET A 161 3.05 5.46 8.86
C MET A 161 4.46 5.67 8.32
N VAL A 162 4.81 6.92 8.04
CA VAL A 162 6.16 7.35 7.68
C VAL A 162 6.75 8.06 8.89
N GLU A 163 7.92 7.66 9.38
CA GLU A 163 8.67 8.50 10.32
C GLU A 163 9.80 9.24 9.63
N TYR A 164 10.18 10.39 10.18
CA TYR A 164 11.40 11.10 9.86
C TYR A 164 12.35 10.99 11.05
N HIS A 165 13.64 10.76 10.79
CA HIS A 165 14.71 10.70 11.80
C HIS A 165 15.93 11.44 11.23
N GLU A 166 16.46 12.46 11.92
CA GLU A 166 17.54 13.33 11.37
C GLU A 166 18.91 12.63 11.31
N HIS A 167 19.18 11.62 12.15
CA HIS A 167 20.46 10.90 12.19
C HIS A 167 20.30 9.41 12.52
N PRO A 168 19.85 8.59 11.57
CA PRO A 168 19.71 7.18 11.79
C PRO A 168 21.03 6.52 11.39
N THR A 169 21.95 6.36 12.33
CA THR A 169 23.19 5.59 12.11
C THR A 169 22.92 4.14 11.73
N VAL A 170 21.71 3.63 12.02
CA VAL A 170 21.20 2.31 11.67
C VAL A 170 19.69 2.44 11.44
N CYS A 171 19.12 1.73 10.46
CA CYS A 171 17.68 1.50 10.39
C CYS A 171 17.21 0.96 11.74
N PRO A 172 16.44 1.72 12.53
CA PRO A 172 16.01 1.25 13.82
C PRO A 172 15.10 0.02 13.61
N PRO A 173 15.16 -0.94 14.53
CA PRO A 173 14.33 -2.13 14.43
C PRO A 173 12.85 -1.74 14.38
N PRO A 174 12.00 -2.57 13.73
CA PRO A 174 10.56 -2.38 13.73
C PRO A 174 10.06 -1.99 15.12
N PRO A 175 9.17 -1.00 15.25
CA PRO A 175 8.51 -0.75 16.53
C PRO A 175 7.87 -2.08 16.96
N LYS A 176 8.22 -2.56 18.16
CA LYS A 176 7.67 -3.82 18.68
C LYS A 176 6.15 -3.77 18.54
N ALA A 177 5.59 -4.72 17.79
CA ALA A 177 4.15 -4.88 17.71
C ALA A 177 3.58 -4.95 19.14
N ARG A 178 2.32 -4.56 19.31
CA ARG A 178 1.56 -5.01 20.48
C ARG A 178 1.71 -6.53 20.57
N PRO A 179 1.76 -7.14 21.77
CA PRO A 179 2.10 -8.56 21.96
C PRO A 179 1.22 -9.58 21.21
N GLU A 180 0.22 -9.14 20.46
CA GLU A 180 -0.76 -9.95 19.74
C GLU A 180 -0.78 -9.70 18.21
N GLY A 181 0.14 -8.87 17.66
CA GLY A 181 0.18 -8.56 16.23
C GLY A 181 1.37 -9.20 15.49
N PRO A 182 1.25 -9.43 14.16
CA PRO A 182 2.39 -9.85 13.34
C PRO A 182 3.51 -8.82 13.39
N ASP A 183 4.76 -9.28 13.28
CA ASP A 183 5.93 -8.40 13.23
C ASP A 183 5.82 -7.48 12.01
N PRO A 184 5.88 -6.14 12.21
CA PRO A 184 5.71 -5.22 11.11
C PRO A 184 6.93 -5.28 10.20
N GLU A 185 6.71 -5.52 8.92
CA GLU A 185 7.75 -5.32 7.91
C GLU A 185 8.16 -3.85 7.90
N THR A 186 9.44 -3.57 8.11
CA THR A 186 10.01 -2.22 8.09
C THR A 186 10.92 -2.08 6.88
N PHE A 187 10.64 -1.09 6.05
CA PHE A 187 11.53 -0.68 4.96
C PHE A 187 12.14 0.67 5.30
N CYS A 188 13.38 0.90 4.89
CA CYS A 188 14.04 2.20 4.98
C CYS A 188 14.18 2.81 3.59
N VAL A 189 13.77 4.06 3.43
CA VAL A 189 13.99 4.82 2.19
C VAL A 189 14.65 6.14 2.53
N GLU A 190 15.79 6.41 1.91
CA GLU A 190 16.59 7.62 2.13
C GLU A 190 15.86 8.90 1.68
N TRP A 191 15.97 9.97 2.47
CA TRP A 191 15.30 11.25 2.31
C TRP A 191 16.31 12.38 2.02
N PRO A 192 16.79 12.53 0.78
CA PRO A 192 17.98 13.35 0.50
C PRO A 192 17.82 14.87 0.69
N SER A 193 16.61 15.42 0.84
CA SER A 193 16.40 16.88 0.87
C SER A 193 16.51 17.56 2.23
N LEU A 194 16.56 16.81 3.33
CA LEU A 194 16.62 17.35 4.70
C LEU A 194 17.84 16.83 5.49
N GLY A 195 18.78 16.14 4.83
CA GLY A 195 19.74 15.24 5.49
C GLY A 195 19.17 13.82 5.60
N ASP A 196 20.02 12.83 5.84
CA ASP A 196 19.75 11.37 5.78
C ASP A 196 18.56 10.90 6.64
N GLY A 197 17.32 11.19 6.23
CA GLY A 197 16.12 10.68 6.87
C GLY A 197 15.69 9.33 6.29
N TYR A 198 15.12 8.44 7.10
CA TYR A 198 14.50 7.21 6.59
C TYR A 198 13.00 7.22 6.79
N VAL A 199 12.27 6.82 5.75
CA VAL A 199 10.84 6.50 5.81
C VAL A 199 10.67 5.11 6.43
N PHE A 200 9.78 5.00 7.41
CA PHE A 200 9.31 3.72 7.96
C PHE A 200 8.01 3.33 7.27
N TRP A 201 7.68 2.05 7.33
CA TRP A 201 6.37 1.52 6.97
C TRP A 201 6.01 0.46 8.01
N GLN A 202 4.73 0.37 8.35
CA GLN A 202 4.19 -0.66 9.21
C GLN A 202 2.95 -1.26 8.53
N GLY A 203 3.16 -2.25 7.67
CA GLY A 203 2.06 -3.05 7.16
C GLY A 203 1.53 -3.98 8.23
N ILE A 204 0.21 -4.05 8.37
CA ILE A 204 -0.43 -5.21 9.01
C ILE A 204 -0.72 -6.18 7.86
N VAL A 205 -0.26 -7.43 8.02
CA VAL A 205 -0.69 -8.59 7.23
C VAL A 205 -1.80 -9.31 7.97
#